data_AF-A0A2P6TXA0-F1
#
_entry.id   AF-A0A2P6TXA0-F1
#
_cell.length_a   1.000
_cell.length_b   1.000
_cell.length_c   1.000
_cell.angle_alpha   90.00
_cell.angle_beta   90.00
_cell.angle_gamma   90.00
#
_symmetry.space_group_name_H-M   'P 1'
#
loop_
_entity.id
_entity.type
_entity.pdbx_description
1 polymer ?
#
loop_
_entity_poly.entity_id
_entity_poly.type
_entity_poly.pdbx_seq_one_letter_code
_entity_poly.pdbx_strand_id
1 'polypeptide(L)'
;MSSPADMLRALKVEGVTQWLQKLELPQAVVDKFKDNSVAGADLATLTDEDLTDELGCTTLQARKIRRALSEWGVGSAPPPAAAASGVSATSAAVPAEPAPSAPPMPAAPAPDAAAAAAAAAAQAQAAGAHQRLSELGSQMQGLEAQAAEAARGAATYGRGSQLLSGATAKLHDAMKALGHTQAVGAFQTGHGLARRAMFGVPGRFQNDFAGNMIELATLRRANSDIQTAANAVHEASGLLGQQMPRVDERALASCRAGLFQNMLFGGAISDVMQMAQVKRSMEMVQGMTAEVQAAAQWASQNAAAHQQREAGMRQQLATMHGEYEALRRQLGA
;
A
#
# COMPACT_ATOMS: atom_id res chain seq x y z
N MET A 1 6.32 29.34 37.46
CA MET A 1 5.18 29.03 36.58
C MET A 1 5.40 27.60 36.11
N SER A 2 4.50 26.67 36.41
CA SER A 2 4.63 25.28 35.93
C SER A 2 4.57 25.25 34.41
N SER A 3 5.38 24.41 33.75
CA SER A 3 5.35 24.28 32.29
C SER A 3 3.97 23.76 31.85
N PRO A 4 3.41 24.20 30.71
CA PRO A 4 2.19 23.63 30.16
C PRO A 4 2.25 22.10 30.03
N ALA A 5 3.43 21.54 29.74
CA ALA A 5 3.66 20.10 29.70
C ALA A 5 3.49 19.42 31.07
N ASP A 6 3.90 20.09 32.15
CA ASP A 6 3.71 19.58 33.52
C ASP A 6 2.23 19.61 33.92
N MET A 7 1.50 20.65 33.46
CA MET A 7 0.04 20.71 33.65
C MET A 7 -0.67 19.58 32.94
N LEU A 8 -0.26 19.23 31.70
CA LEU A 8 -0.80 18.08 30.98
C LEU A 8 -0.57 16.77 31.74
N ARG A 9 0.67 16.53 32.18
CA ARG A 9 1.03 15.31 32.92
C ARG A 9 0.28 15.16 34.24
N ALA A 10 -0.10 16.29 34.86
CA ALA A 10 -0.90 16.30 36.08
C ALA A 10 -2.41 16.11 35.85
N LEU A 11 -2.89 16.07 34.59
CA LEU A 11 -4.30 15.82 34.30
C LEU A 11 -4.68 14.39 34.67
N LYS A 12 -5.71 14.26 35.50
CA LYS A 12 -6.43 13.00 35.73
C LYS A 12 -7.30 12.65 34.53
N VAL A 13 -7.85 11.44 34.52
CA VAL A 13 -8.73 10.92 33.45
C VAL A 13 -9.88 11.90 33.15
N GLU A 14 -10.51 12.48 34.18
CA GLU A 14 -11.58 13.47 34.00
C GLU A 14 -11.08 14.74 33.29
N GLY A 15 -9.86 15.18 33.63
CA GLY A 15 -9.23 16.32 32.98
C GLY A 15 -8.92 16.06 31.51
N VAL A 16 -8.44 14.85 31.19
CA VAL A 16 -8.17 14.42 29.81
C VAL A 16 -9.47 14.37 28.99
N THR A 17 -10.54 13.78 29.53
CA THR A 17 -11.83 13.70 28.80
C THR A 17 -12.42 15.09 28.51
N GLN A 18 -12.37 16.03 29.48
CA GLN A 18 -12.80 17.42 29.26
C GLN A 18 -11.95 18.12 28.21
N TRP A 19 -10.64 17.87 28.20
CA TRP A 19 -9.74 18.42 27.19
C TRP A 19 -10.05 17.87 25.79
N LEU A 20 -10.28 16.55 25.65
CA LEU A 20 -10.68 15.92 24.39
C LEU A 20 -12.04 16.43 23.88
N GLN A 21 -12.99 16.70 24.78
CA GLN A 21 -14.27 17.32 24.42
C GLN A 21 -14.10 18.75 23.88
N LYS A 22 -13.19 19.54 24.45
CA LYS A 22 -12.84 20.87 23.92
C LYS A 22 -12.18 20.81 22.54
N LEU A 23 -11.54 19.70 22.20
CA LEU A 23 -11.04 19.42 20.86
C LEU A 23 -12.14 18.94 19.90
N GLU A 24 -13.41 18.95 20.31
CA GLU A 24 -14.57 18.56 19.49
C GLU A 24 -14.41 17.13 18.91
N LEU A 25 -13.80 16.23 19.69
CA LEU A 25 -13.73 14.82 19.31
C LEU A 25 -15.08 14.13 19.57
N PRO A 26 -15.48 13.14 18.75
CA PRO A 26 -16.73 12.42 18.96
C PRO A 26 -16.79 11.78 20.34
N GLN A 27 -17.96 11.80 20.97
CA GLN A 27 -18.14 11.29 22.34
C GLN A 27 -17.73 9.81 22.47
N ALA A 28 -17.95 8.99 21.44
CA ALA A 28 -17.52 7.59 21.41
C ALA A 28 -15.99 7.43 21.61
N VAL A 29 -15.17 8.36 21.10
CA VAL A 29 -13.72 8.35 21.32
C VAL A 29 -13.40 8.78 22.74
N VAL A 30 -14.07 9.82 23.26
CA VAL A 30 -13.89 10.28 24.64
C VAL A 30 -14.21 9.18 25.65
N ASP A 31 -15.28 8.43 25.41
CA ASP A 31 -15.67 7.29 26.24
C ASP A 31 -14.60 6.20 26.22
N LYS A 32 -13.99 5.92 25.06
CA LYS A 32 -12.85 4.98 24.96
C LYS A 32 -11.63 5.40 25.78
N PHE A 33 -11.28 6.69 25.79
CA PHE A 33 -10.19 7.18 26.64
C PHE A 33 -10.51 7.05 28.14
N LYS A 34 -11.78 7.25 28.50
CA LYS A 34 -12.27 7.09 29.86
C LYS A 34 -12.26 5.62 30.29
N ASP A 35 -12.76 4.72 29.45
CA ASP A 35 -12.84 3.28 29.71
C ASP A 35 -11.44 2.67 29.86
N ASN A 36 -10.47 3.12 29.06
CA ASN A 36 -9.06 2.71 29.18
C ASN A 36 -8.29 3.47 30.26
N SER A 37 -8.95 4.34 31.03
CA SER A 37 -8.36 5.11 32.14
C SER A 37 -7.11 5.91 31.74
N VAL A 38 -7.08 6.48 30.52
CA VAL A 38 -5.92 7.19 29.99
C VAL A 38 -5.74 8.52 30.74
N ALA A 39 -4.69 8.62 31.56
CA ALA A 39 -4.33 9.85 32.25
C ALA A 39 -3.40 10.73 31.40
N GLY A 40 -3.16 11.96 31.85
CA GLY A 40 -2.32 12.92 31.13
C GLY A 40 -0.86 12.48 30.94
N ALA A 41 -0.34 11.66 31.86
CA ALA A 41 0.98 11.05 31.73
C ALA A 41 1.01 10.02 30.59
N ASP A 42 -0.01 9.15 30.50
CA ASP A 42 -0.11 8.12 29.48
C ASP A 42 -0.31 8.74 28.10
N LEU A 43 -1.15 9.77 28.03
CA LEU A 43 -1.43 10.52 26.81
C LEU A 43 -0.17 11.09 26.15
N ALA A 44 0.83 11.48 26.94
CA ALA A 44 2.10 11.98 26.43
C ALA A 44 2.98 10.86 25.82
N THR A 45 2.76 9.61 26.22
CA THR A 45 3.53 8.44 25.75
C THR A 45 2.87 7.68 24.60
N LEU A 46 1.56 7.83 24.39
CA LEU A 46 0.84 7.13 23.33
C LEU A 46 1.42 7.45 21.95
N THR A 47 1.57 6.42 21.12
CA THR A 47 1.95 6.53 19.71
C THR A 47 0.75 6.84 18.82
N ASP A 48 0.98 7.17 17.54
CA ASP A 48 -0.12 7.35 16.58
C ASP A 48 -0.85 6.02 16.34
N GLU A 49 -0.12 4.91 16.43
CA GLU A 49 -0.61 3.53 16.30
C GLU A 49 -1.49 3.16 17.49
N ASP A 50 -1.09 3.47 18.73
CA ASP A 50 -1.92 3.21 19.92
C ASP A 50 -3.25 3.99 19.85
N LEU A 51 -3.21 5.22 19.33
CA LEU A 51 -4.41 6.03 19.15
C LEU A 51 -5.38 5.40 18.14
N THR A 52 -4.87 4.82 17.05
CA THR A 52 -5.72 4.20 16.02
C THR A 52 -6.19 2.81 16.40
N ASP A 53 -5.29 1.98 16.92
CA ASP A 53 -5.51 0.54 17.04
C ASP A 53 -6.22 0.20 18.35
N GLU A 54 -5.80 0.81 19.46
CA GLU A 54 -6.36 0.53 20.78
C GLU A 54 -7.54 1.46 21.10
N LEU A 55 -7.43 2.74 20.74
CA LEU A 55 -8.42 3.76 21.09
C LEU A 55 -9.44 4.00 19.97
N GLY A 56 -9.26 3.38 18.80
CA GLY A 56 -10.19 3.46 17.67
C GLY A 56 -10.28 4.86 17.04
N CYS A 57 -9.26 5.70 17.22
CA CYS A 57 -9.22 7.00 16.58
C CYS A 57 -9.00 6.83 15.08
N THR A 58 -9.63 7.69 14.28
CA THR A 58 -9.22 7.85 12.88
C THR A 58 -7.85 8.55 12.81
N THR A 59 -7.11 8.36 11.72
CA THR A 59 -5.80 9.00 11.51
C THR A 59 -5.86 10.53 11.62
N LEU A 60 -6.98 11.15 11.22
CA LEU A 60 -7.18 12.60 11.35
C LEU A 60 -7.36 13.04 12.81
N GLN A 61 -8.08 12.25 13.61
CA GLN A 61 -8.25 12.51 15.04
C GLN A 61 -6.93 12.35 15.79
N ALA A 62 -6.17 11.30 15.49
CA ALA A 62 -4.82 11.10 16.05
C ALA A 62 -3.91 12.29 15.76
N ARG A 63 -3.87 12.76 14.51
CA ARG A 63 -3.12 13.99 14.14
C ARG A 63 -3.61 15.24 14.86
N LYS A 64 -4.93 15.40 15.06
CA LYS A 64 -5.50 16.54 15.81
C LYS A 64 -5.04 16.53 17.27
N ILE A 65 -5.08 15.36 17.92
CA ILE A 65 -4.58 15.16 19.29
C ILE A 65 -3.09 15.48 19.37
N ARG A 66 -2.28 14.98 18.44
CA ARG A 66 -0.83 15.25 18.37
C ARG A 66 -0.47 16.72 18.23
N ARG A 67 -1.20 17.43 17.37
CA ARG A 67 -1.02 18.87 17.19
C ARG A 67 -1.33 19.62 18.48
N ALA A 68 -2.45 19.28 19.14
CA ALA A 68 -2.82 19.88 20.41
C ALA A 68 -1.80 19.57 21.52
N LEU A 69 -1.23 18.36 21.56
CA LEU A 69 -0.14 18.00 22.50
C LEU A 69 1.15 18.78 22.22
N SER A 70 1.47 19.03 20.94
CA SER A 70 2.63 19.83 20.54
C SER A 70 2.49 21.29 20.99
N GLU A 71 1.28 21.85 20.94
CA GLU A 71 0.99 23.20 21.45
C GLU A 71 1.20 23.31 22.97
N TRP A 72 1.07 22.20 23.69
CA TRP A 72 1.34 22.11 25.13
C TRP A 72 2.81 21.82 25.45
N GLY A 73 3.67 21.77 24.43
CA GLY A 73 5.11 21.53 24.58
C GLY A 73 5.47 20.08 24.85
N VAL A 74 4.55 19.13 24.65
CA VAL A 74 4.90 17.71 24.61
C VAL A 74 5.47 17.42 23.23
N GLY A 75 6.79 17.53 23.12
CA GLY A 75 7.50 17.25 21.88
C GLY A 75 7.18 15.84 21.39
N SER A 76 6.75 15.74 20.13
CA SER A 76 6.65 14.47 19.42
C SER A 76 7.96 13.71 19.61
N ALA A 77 7.88 12.48 20.12
CA ALA A 77 9.04 11.60 20.14
C ALA A 77 9.67 11.59 18.73
N PRO A 78 11.00 11.75 18.61
CA PRO A 78 11.64 11.79 17.30
C PRO A 78 11.35 10.47 16.57
N PRO A 79 11.03 10.51 15.26
CA PRO A 79 10.83 9.31 14.48
C PRO A 79 12.08 8.40 14.60
N PRO A 80 11.92 7.07 14.65
CA PRO A 80 13.05 6.16 14.70
C PRO A 80 13.97 6.46 13.51
N ALA A 81 15.20 6.86 13.82
CA ALA A 81 16.20 7.25 12.85
C ALA A 81 16.42 6.10 11.86
N ALA A 82 16.04 6.32 10.61
CA ALA A 82 16.42 5.48 9.50
C ALA A 82 17.95 5.41 9.46
N ALA A 83 18.48 4.22 9.73
CA ALA A 83 19.91 3.93 9.71
C ALA A 83 20.47 4.23 8.31
N ALA A 84 21.16 5.36 8.21
CA ALA A 84 22.04 5.68 7.10
C ALA A 84 23.29 4.80 7.21
N SER A 85 23.35 3.73 6.43
CA SER A 85 24.60 2.99 6.18
C SER A 85 25.23 3.52 4.90
N GLY A 86 26.16 4.45 5.05
CA GLY A 86 27.23 4.65 4.09
C GLY A 86 28.48 3.95 4.60
N VAL A 87 29.24 3.28 3.72
CA VAL A 87 30.71 3.26 3.75
C VAL A 87 31.21 3.05 2.31
N SER A 88 31.94 4.04 1.81
CA SER A 88 32.88 3.96 0.68
C SER A 88 34.10 3.12 1.03
N ALA A 89 34.64 2.33 0.10
CA ALA A 89 36.10 2.15 -0.03
C ALA A 89 36.49 1.57 -1.39
N THR A 90 36.96 2.46 -2.25
CA THR A 90 37.84 2.19 -3.39
C THR A 90 39.23 1.83 -2.84
N SER A 91 39.90 0.80 -3.36
CA SER A 91 41.35 0.70 -3.25
C SER A 91 41.95 -0.05 -4.43
N ALA A 92 42.66 0.72 -5.25
CA ALA A 92 43.56 0.26 -6.30
C ALA A 92 44.99 0.34 -5.75
N ALA A 93 45.80 -0.70 -5.95
CA ALA A 93 47.25 -0.61 -5.84
C ALA A 93 47.95 -1.62 -6.76
N VAL A 94 48.88 -1.06 -7.52
CA VAL A 94 49.70 -1.55 -8.64
C VAL A 94 50.98 -2.24 -8.09
N PRO A 95 51.71 -3.06 -8.89
CA PRO A 95 52.55 -4.14 -8.41
C PRO A 95 54.00 -3.71 -8.12
N ALA A 96 54.66 -4.45 -7.23
CA ALA A 96 56.09 -4.34 -6.95
C ALA A 96 56.86 -5.54 -7.51
N GLU A 97 57.70 -5.27 -8.49
CA GLU A 97 58.73 -6.12 -9.07
C GLU A 97 59.97 -6.17 -8.16
N PRO A 98 60.55 -7.36 -7.91
CA PRO A 98 61.96 -7.44 -7.50
C PRO A 98 62.82 -8.26 -8.48
N ALA A 99 64.03 -7.73 -8.68
CA ALA A 99 65.11 -8.18 -9.55
C ALA A 99 65.82 -9.48 -9.07
N PRO A 100 66.71 -10.08 -9.89
CA PRO A 100 67.15 -11.47 -9.77
C PRO A 100 68.32 -11.64 -8.79
N SER A 101 68.36 -12.78 -8.09
CA SER A 101 69.50 -13.21 -7.29
C SER A 101 69.82 -14.69 -7.54
N ALA A 102 71.13 -14.97 -7.49
CA ALA A 102 71.87 -16.10 -8.00
C ALA A 102 71.43 -17.51 -7.53
N PRO A 103 71.78 -18.57 -8.29
CA PRO A 103 71.43 -19.95 -7.96
C PRO A 103 72.31 -20.53 -6.82
N PRO A 104 71.73 -21.01 -5.72
CA PRO A 104 72.40 -21.91 -4.80
C PRO A 104 72.28 -23.36 -5.30
N MET A 105 73.37 -24.12 -5.15
CA MET A 105 73.47 -25.53 -5.51
C MET A 105 72.47 -26.41 -4.72
N PRO A 106 71.94 -27.50 -5.32
CA PRO A 106 70.94 -28.36 -4.67
C PRO A 106 71.59 -29.23 -3.58
N ALA A 107 71.35 -28.90 -2.32
CA ALA A 107 71.49 -29.85 -1.22
C ALA A 107 70.26 -30.78 -1.23
N ALA A 108 70.52 -32.10 -1.23
CA ALA A 108 69.48 -33.12 -1.24
C ALA A 108 68.53 -32.95 -0.02
N PRO A 109 67.21 -32.81 -0.22
CA PRO A 109 66.27 -32.66 0.89
C PRO A 109 66.13 -33.99 1.65
N ALA A 110 66.28 -33.92 2.97
CA ALA A 110 65.95 -35.02 3.87
C ALA A 110 64.44 -35.34 3.78
N PRO A 111 64.04 -36.63 3.82
CA PRO A 111 62.66 -37.08 3.55
C PRO A 111 61.59 -36.52 4.51
N ASP A 112 61.97 -36.10 5.73
CA ASP A 112 61.03 -35.54 6.71
C ASP A 112 60.52 -34.13 6.37
N ALA A 113 61.27 -33.35 5.59
CA ALA A 113 60.85 -32.00 5.20
C ALA A 113 59.72 -32.01 4.16
N ALA A 114 59.66 -33.03 3.30
CA ALA A 114 58.63 -33.17 2.28
C ALA A 114 57.26 -33.53 2.88
N ALA A 115 57.24 -34.37 3.94
CA ALA A 115 56.02 -34.74 4.65
C ALA A 115 55.41 -33.55 5.40
N ALA A 116 56.25 -32.73 6.07
CA ALA A 116 55.82 -31.52 6.75
C ALA A 116 55.24 -30.47 5.77
N ALA A 117 55.86 -30.30 4.59
CA ALA A 117 55.37 -29.40 3.55
C ALA A 117 54.01 -29.85 2.99
N ALA A 118 53.81 -31.15 2.78
CA ALA A 118 52.53 -31.71 2.34
C ALA A 118 51.41 -31.51 3.39
N ALA A 119 51.72 -31.70 4.67
CA ALA A 119 50.77 -31.47 5.76
C ALA A 119 50.37 -29.99 5.89
N ALA A 120 51.33 -29.06 5.76
CA ALA A 120 51.07 -27.62 5.77
C ALA A 120 50.21 -27.18 4.57
N ALA A 121 50.48 -27.73 3.38
CA ALA A 121 49.67 -27.46 2.18
C ALA A 121 48.22 -27.96 2.34
N ALA A 122 48.02 -29.14 2.92
CA ALA A 122 46.69 -29.68 3.21
C ALA A 122 45.93 -28.82 4.24
N GLN A 123 46.60 -28.33 5.28
CA GLN A 123 45.99 -27.43 6.27
C GLN A 123 45.61 -26.07 5.66
N ALA A 124 46.45 -25.51 4.80
CA ALA A 124 46.13 -24.26 4.09
C ALA A 124 44.93 -24.41 3.16
N GLN A 125 44.83 -25.55 2.44
CA GLN A 125 43.68 -25.88 1.61
C GLN A 125 42.40 -26.04 2.43
N ALA A 126 42.47 -26.74 3.57
CA ALA A 126 41.33 -26.89 4.48
C ALA A 126 40.88 -25.53 5.02
N ALA A 127 41.79 -24.65 5.46
CA ALA A 127 41.45 -23.32 5.95
C ALA A 127 40.76 -22.46 4.87
N GLY A 128 41.28 -22.47 3.63
CA GLY A 128 40.66 -21.75 2.51
C GLY A 128 39.26 -22.27 2.17
N ALA A 129 39.03 -23.58 2.25
CA ALA A 129 37.72 -24.17 2.04
C ALA A 129 36.71 -23.78 3.14
N HIS A 130 37.13 -23.74 4.41
CA HIS A 130 36.28 -23.25 5.51
C HIS A 130 35.91 -21.77 5.33
N GLN A 131 36.87 -20.93 4.92
CA GLN A 131 36.62 -19.53 4.62
C GLN A 131 35.57 -19.39 3.51
N ARG A 132 35.74 -20.10 2.39
CA ARG A 132 34.78 -20.11 1.29
C ARG A 132 33.38 -20.56 1.71
N LEU A 133 33.30 -21.57 2.59
CA LEU A 133 32.04 -22.09 3.11
C LEU A 133 31.32 -21.04 3.98
N SER A 134 32.06 -20.27 4.78
CA SER A 134 31.51 -19.14 5.55
C SER A 134 31.05 -17.99 4.66
N GLU A 135 31.81 -17.67 3.61
CA GLU A 135 31.46 -16.64 2.62
C GLU A 135 30.17 -17.01 1.88
N LEU A 136 30.06 -18.25 1.38
CA LEU A 136 28.83 -18.76 0.75
C LEU A 136 27.63 -18.68 1.70
N GLY A 137 27.80 -19.06 2.97
CA GLY A 137 26.74 -18.96 3.98
C GLY A 137 26.23 -17.53 4.17
N SER A 138 27.13 -16.55 4.29
CA SER A 138 26.75 -15.13 4.39
C SER A 138 26.06 -14.60 3.12
N GLN A 139 26.52 -15.02 1.93
CA GLN A 139 25.89 -14.65 0.66
C GLN A 139 24.48 -15.23 0.52
N MET A 140 24.28 -16.49 0.93
CA MET A 140 22.96 -17.11 0.97
C MET A 140 22.00 -16.35 1.89
N GLN A 141 22.44 -16.01 3.10
CA GLN A 141 21.61 -15.23 4.02
C GLN A 141 21.21 -13.86 3.44
N GLY A 142 22.14 -13.19 2.75
CA GLY A 142 21.85 -11.94 2.05
C GLY A 142 20.82 -12.10 0.91
N LEU A 143 20.97 -13.15 0.09
CA LEU A 143 20.03 -13.46 -0.98
C LEU A 143 18.65 -13.87 -0.46
N GLU A 144 18.57 -14.59 0.66
CA GLU A 144 17.30 -14.93 1.32
C GLU A 144 16.56 -13.67 1.80
N ALA A 145 17.27 -12.72 2.41
CA ALA A 145 16.69 -11.44 2.82
C ALA A 145 16.15 -10.65 1.61
N GLN A 146 16.91 -10.61 0.51
CA GLN A 146 16.49 -9.96 -0.74
C GLN A 146 15.29 -10.66 -1.38
N ALA A 147 15.27 -12.00 -1.39
CA ALA A 147 14.14 -12.77 -1.89
C ALA A 147 12.87 -12.54 -1.06
N ALA A 148 13.00 -12.45 0.28
CA ALA A 148 11.90 -12.13 1.17
C ALA A 148 11.36 -10.70 0.97
N GLU A 149 12.24 -9.73 0.71
CA GLU A 149 11.82 -8.37 0.34
C GLU A 149 11.12 -8.33 -1.02
N ALA A 150 11.65 -9.03 -2.03
CA ALA A 150 11.01 -9.15 -3.33
C ALA A 150 9.62 -9.78 -3.24
N ALA A 151 9.47 -10.83 -2.42
CA ALA A 151 8.19 -11.50 -2.16
C ALA A 151 7.17 -10.58 -1.47
N ARG A 152 7.61 -9.77 -0.48
CA ARG A 152 6.76 -8.74 0.14
C ARG A 152 6.29 -7.70 -0.88
N GLY A 153 7.17 -7.27 -1.77
CA GLY A 153 6.82 -6.43 -2.91
C GLY A 153 5.78 -7.09 -3.80
N ALA A 154 6.03 -8.32 -4.26
CA ALA A 154 5.12 -9.07 -5.12
C ALA A 154 3.72 -9.22 -4.50
N ALA A 155 3.62 -9.50 -3.20
CA ALA A 155 2.36 -9.60 -2.48
C ALA A 155 1.62 -8.25 -2.42
N THR A 156 2.33 -7.16 -2.13
CA THR A 156 1.76 -5.81 -2.04
C THR A 156 1.20 -5.34 -3.38
N TYR A 157 2.00 -5.45 -4.45
CA TYR A 157 1.58 -5.11 -5.81
C TYR A 157 0.48 -6.04 -6.32
N GLY A 158 0.53 -7.34 -5.98
CA GLY A 158 -0.50 -8.32 -6.32
C GLY A 158 -1.86 -7.97 -5.72
N ARG A 159 -1.91 -7.66 -4.41
CA ARG A 159 -3.14 -7.23 -3.74
C ARG A 159 -3.67 -5.91 -4.31
N GLY A 160 -2.79 -4.92 -4.51
CA GLY A 160 -3.17 -3.65 -5.13
C GLY A 160 -3.76 -3.82 -6.54
N SER A 161 -3.13 -4.65 -7.37
CA SER A 161 -3.63 -5.00 -8.71
C SER A 161 -5.01 -5.66 -8.67
N GLN A 162 -5.25 -6.57 -7.72
CA GLN A 162 -6.54 -7.23 -7.56
C GLN A 162 -7.65 -6.24 -7.15
N LEU A 163 -7.35 -5.33 -6.22
CA LEU A 163 -8.29 -4.28 -5.80
C LEU A 163 -8.66 -3.35 -6.98
N LEU A 164 -7.66 -2.88 -7.73
CA LEU A 164 -7.86 -2.00 -8.88
C LEU A 164 -8.61 -2.68 -10.03
N SER A 165 -8.33 -3.96 -10.29
CA SER A 165 -9.03 -4.75 -11.31
C SER A 165 -10.50 -4.98 -10.91
N GLY A 166 -10.76 -5.28 -9.64
CA GLY A 166 -12.12 -5.41 -9.11
C GLY A 166 -12.88 -4.08 -9.13
N ALA A 167 -12.22 -2.97 -8.81
CA ALA A 167 -12.78 -1.63 -8.92
C ALA A 167 -13.15 -1.30 -10.39
N THR A 168 -12.25 -1.60 -11.32
CA THR A 168 -12.48 -1.43 -12.76
C THR A 168 -13.73 -2.19 -13.21
N ALA A 169 -13.88 -3.45 -12.83
CA ALA A 169 -15.05 -4.25 -13.19
C ALA A 169 -16.36 -3.63 -12.68
N LYS A 170 -16.39 -3.21 -11.40
CA LYS A 170 -17.56 -2.54 -10.80
C LYS A 170 -17.92 -1.24 -11.50
N LEU A 171 -16.93 -0.44 -11.91
CA LEU A 171 -17.19 0.79 -12.67
C LEU A 171 -17.78 0.50 -14.04
N HIS A 172 -17.31 -0.53 -14.74
CA HIS A 172 -17.92 -0.94 -16.02
C HIS A 172 -19.35 -1.42 -15.85
N ASP A 173 -19.63 -2.21 -14.81
CA ASP A 173 -20.97 -2.71 -14.54
C ASP A 173 -21.92 -1.56 -14.16
N ALA A 174 -21.45 -0.61 -13.36
CA ALA A 174 -22.20 0.61 -13.05
C ALA A 174 -22.47 1.45 -14.31
N MET A 175 -21.48 1.64 -15.20
CA MET A 175 -21.67 2.36 -16.47
C MET A 175 -22.67 1.64 -17.40
N LYS A 176 -22.63 0.31 -17.48
CA LYS A 176 -23.60 -0.48 -18.27
C LYS A 176 -25.01 -0.33 -17.72
N ALA A 177 -25.16 -0.40 -16.40
CA ALA A 177 -26.44 -0.22 -15.72
C ALA A 177 -27.02 1.19 -15.99
N LEU A 178 -26.19 2.23 -15.86
CA LEU A 178 -26.58 3.61 -16.16
C LEU A 178 -26.93 3.83 -17.64
N GLY A 179 -26.15 3.26 -18.55
CA GLY A 179 -26.41 3.34 -19.99
C GLY A 179 -27.73 2.65 -20.38
N HIS A 180 -28.05 1.52 -19.74
CA HIS A 180 -29.33 0.85 -19.94
C HIS A 180 -30.51 1.72 -19.49
N THR A 181 -30.41 2.35 -18.31
CA THR A 181 -31.43 3.27 -17.81
C THR A 181 -31.67 4.44 -18.77
N GLN A 182 -30.62 5.05 -19.30
CA GLN A 182 -30.75 6.15 -20.27
C GLN A 182 -31.44 5.72 -21.56
N ALA A 183 -31.11 4.53 -22.08
CA ALA A 183 -31.73 3.99 -23.28
C ALA A 183 -33.24 3.73 -23.08
N VAL A 184 -33.61 3.18 -21.92
CA VAL A 184 -35.02 2.92 -21.57
C VAL A 184 -35.80 4.23 -21.40
N GLY A 185 -35.24 5.23 -20.69
CA GLY A 185 -35.88 6.53 -20.50
C GLY A 185 -36.06 7.30 -21.81
N ALA A 186 -35.06 7.27 -22.71
CA ALA A 186 -35.15 7.89 -24.03
C ALA A 186 -36.21 7.22 -24.90
N PHE A 187 -36.32 5.89 -24.86
CA PHE A 187 -37.34 5.14 -25.58
C PHE A 187 -38.75 5.47 -25.08
N GLN A 188 -38.98 5.51 -23.77
CA GLN A 188 -40.29 5.86 -23.20
C GLN A 188 -40.69 7.30 -23.54
N THR A 189 -39.77 8.25 -23.42
CA THR A 189 -40.01 9.66 -23.76
C THR A 189 -40.34 9.84 -25.23
N GLY A 190 -39.55 9.23 -26.13
CA GLY A 190 -39.77 9.30 -27.57
C GLY A 190 -41.10 8.66 -27.99
N HIS A 191 -41.45 7.52 -27.39
CA HIS A 191 -42.69 6.83 -27.71
C HIS A 191 -43.92 7.57 -27.15
N GLY A 192 -43.79 8.19 -25.97
CA GLY A 192 -44.80 9.05 -25.38
C GLY A 192 -45.09 10.30 -26.22
N LEU A 193 -44.06 10.97 -26.72
CA LEU A 193 -44.19 12.12 -27.63
C LEU A 193 -44.84 11.71 -28.97
N ALA A 194 -44.41 10.60 -29.56
CA ALA A 194 -44.99 10.08 -30.80
C ALA A 194 -46.47 9.70 -30.63
N ARG A 195 -46.84 9.06 -29.51
CA ARG A 195 -48.23 8.67 -29.24
C ARG A 195 -49.10 9.89 -28.91
N ARG A 196 -48.55 10.91 -28.24
CA ARG A 196 -49.23 12.21 -28.03
C ARG A 196 -49.46 12.94 -29.34
N ALA A 197 -48.50 12.93 -30.25
CA ALA A 197 -48.62 13.53 -31.58
C ALA A 197 -49.64 12.79 -32.47
N MET A 198 -49.70 11.45 -32.40
CA MET A 198 -50.64 10.66 -33.21
C MET A 198 -52.08 10.67 -32.70
N PHE A 199 -52.30 10.55 -31.39
CA PHE A 199 -53.63 10.25 -30.87
C PHE A 199 -54.29 11.41 -30.11
N GLY A 200 -53.58 12.50 -29.81
CA GLY A 200 -54.14 13.69 -29.15
C GLY A 200 -54.71 13.46 -27.74
N VAL A 201 -54.79 12.21 -27.27
CA VAL A 201 -55.29 11.84 -25.96
C VAL A 201 -54.12 11.95 -24.96
N PRO A 202 -54.24 12.76 -23.89
CA PRO A 202 -53.28 12.74 -22.81
C PRO A 202 -53.26 11.34 -22.20
N GLY A 203 -52.14 10.64 -22.37
CA GLY A 203 -51.97 9.29 -21.86
C GLY A 203 -52.26 9.26 -20.36
N ARG A 204 -53.24 8.45 -19.94
CA ARG A 204 -53.46 8.13 -18.53
C ARG A 204 -52.17 7.52 -17.96
N PHE A 205 -51.57 8.21 -17.01
CA PHE A 205 -50.34 7.95 -16.24
C PHE A 205 -50.31 6.64 -15.42
N GLN A 206 -51.05 5.61 -15.79
CA GLN A 206 -51.37 4.53 -14.84
C GLN A 206 -50.29 3.43 -14.68
N ASN A 207 -49.16 3.48 -15.41
CA ASN A 207 -48.09 2.47 -15.32
C ASN A 207 -46.68 3.00 -15.03
N ASP A 208 -46.47 4.29 -14.76
CA ASP A 208 -45.12 4.85 -14.51
C ASP A 208 -44.50 4.40 -13.17
N PHE A 209 -45.31 3.92 -12.23
CA PHE A 209 -44.82 3.60 -10.89
C PHE A 209 -43.90 2.37 -10.87
N ALA A 210 -44.20 1.35 -11.67
CA ALA A 210 -43.39 0.12 -11.74
C ALA A 210 -42.06 0.34 -12.48
N GLY A 211 -42.05 1.15 -13.54
CA GLY A 211 -40.84 1.54 -14.26
C GLY A 211 -39.88 2.33 -13.37
N ASN A 212 -40.41 3.30 -12.63
CA ASN A 212 -39.63 4.10 -11.69
C ASN A 212 -38.96 3.27 -10.59
N MET A 213 -39.59 2.18 -10.10
CA MET A 213 -38.97 1.33 -9.07
C MET A 213 -37.76 0.55 -9.59
N ILE A 214 -37.82 0.04 -10.82
CA ILE A 214 -36.70 -0.70 -11.44
C ILE A 214 -35.54 0.25 -11.73
N GLU A 215 -35.82 1.45 -12.22
CA GLU A 215 -34.83 2.50 -12.45
C GLU A 215 -34.15 2.91 -11.13
N LEU A 216 -34.93 3.15 -10.07
CA LEU A 216 -34.41 3.50 -8.76
C LEU A 216 -33.51 2.40 -8.18
N ALA A 217 -33.90 1.13 -8.33
CA ALA A 217 -33.09 0.00 -7.89
C ALA A 217 -31.75 -0.07 -8.67
N THR A 218 -31.80 0.17 -9.98
CA THR A 218 -30.62 0.18 -10.86
C THR A 218 -29.67 1.33 -10.50
N LEU A 219 -30.19 2.54 -10.25
CA LEU A 219 -29.41 3.70 -9.82
C LEU A 219 -28.76 3.48 -8.45
N ARG A 220 -29.50 2.93 -7.49
CA ARG A 220 -28.96 2.59 -6.16
C ARG A 220 -27.83 1.57 -6.25
N ARG A 221 -28.01 0.54 -7.07
CA ARG A 221 -26.98 -0.48 -7.30
C ARG A 221 -25.73 0.13 -7.94
N ALA A 222 -25.89 0.89 -9.03
CA ALA A 222 -24.77 1.55 -9.69
C ALA A 222 -24.01 2.49 -8.74
N ASN A 223 -24.72 3.24 -7.88
CA ASN A 223 -24.09 4.11 -6.89
C ASN A 223 -23.31 3.31 -5.84
N SER A 224 -23.86 2.18 -5.37
CA SER A 224 -23.16 1.27 -4.45
C SER A 224 -21.89 0.67 -5.08
N ASP A 225 -21.96 0.27 -6.35
CA ASP A 225 -20.82 -0.28 -7.09
C ASP A 225 -19.72 0.78 -7.27
N ILE A 226 -20.09 2.01 -7.62
CA ILE A 226 -19.16 3.16 -7.73
C ILE A 226 -18.50 3.47 -6.39
N GLN A 227 -19.27 3.54 -5.29
CA GLN A 227 -18.73 3.78 -3.95
C GLN A 227 -17.74 2.68 -3.54
N THR A 228 -18.10 1.43 -3.79
CA THR A 228 -17.24 0.29 -3.46
C THR A 228 -15.97 0.30 -4.29
N ALA A 229 -16.05 0.63 -5.58
CA ALA A 229 -14.88 0.80 -6.44
C ALA A 229 -13.97 1.93 -5.94
N ALA A 230 -14.53 3.10 -5.59
CA ALA A 230 -13.75 4.23 -5.10
C ALA A 230 -13.05 3.94 -3.76
N ASN A 231 -13.68 3.18 -2.86
CA ASN A 231 -13.04 2.72 -1.63
C ASN A 231 -11.89 1.73 -1.92
N ALA A 232 -12.06 0.80 -2.86
CA ALA A 232 -11.01 -0.13 -3.25
C ALA A 232 -9.81 0.58 -3.90
N VAL A 233 -10.04 1.62 -4.70
CA VAL A 233 -8.96 2.47 -5.26
C VAL A 233 -8.22 3.22 -4.14
N HIS A 234 -8.94 3.73 -3.14
CA HIS A 234 -8.33 4.38 -1.99
C HIS A 234 -7.48 3.42 -1.15
N GLU A 235 -7.97 2.19 -0.90
CA GLU A 235 -7.18 1.15 -0.22
C GLU A 235 -5.94 0.77 -1.03
N ALA A 236 -6.10 0.57 -2.35
CA ALA A 236 -4.98 0.29 -3.24
C ALA A 236 -3.93 1.41 -3.25
N SER A 237 -4.37 2.68 -3.22
CA SER A 237 -3.47 3.83 -3.10
C SER A 237 -2.68 3.81 -1.78
N GLY A 238 -3.31 3.42 -0.68
CA GLY A 238 -2.62 3.27 0.61
C GLY A 238 -1.56 2.18 0.60
N LEU A 239 -1.84 1.06 -0.08
CA LEU A 239 -0.92 -0.08 -0.19
C LEU A 239 0.26 0.19 -1.16
N LEU A 240 -0.02 0.79 -2.31
CA LEU A 240 0.95 0.99 -3.39
C LEU A 240 1.78 2.27 -3.23
N GLY A 241 1.33 3.18 -2.35
CA GLY A 241 2.02 4.43 -2.04
C GLY A 241 2.03 5.43 -3.20
N GLN A 242 3.00 6.35 -3.17
CA GLN A 242 3.08 7.49 -4.10
C GLN A 242 3.47 7.12 -5.53
N GLN A 243 3.91 5.89 -5.78
CA GLN A 243 4.33 5.46 -7.12
C GLN A 243 3.17 5.11 -8.04
N MET A 244 1.96 4.92 -7.49
CA MET A 244 0.77 4.63 -8.28
C MET A 244 0.43 5.83 -9.19
N PRO A 245 0.05 5.59 -10.47
CA PRO A 245 -0.52 6.63 -11.32
C PRO A 245 -1.64 7.37 -10.59
N ARG A 246 -1.59 8.71 -10.62
CA ARG A 246 -2.55 9.53 -9.90
C ARG A 246 -3.94 9.37 -10.49
N VAL A 247 -4.86 8.92 -9.66
CA VAL A 247 -6.31 9.00 -9.90
C VAL A 247 -6.80 10.29 -9.27
N ASP A 248 -7.68 11.04 -9.95
CA ASP A 248 -8.18 12.30 -9.43
C ASP A 248 -8.89 12.11 -8.08
N GLU A 249 -8.29 12.64 -7.01
CA GLU A 249 -8.83 12.54 -5.64
C GLU A 249 -10.18 13.24 -5.52
N ARG A 250 -10.45 14.28 -6.32
CA ARG A 250 -11.74 14.97 -6.29
C ARG A 250 -12.85 14.09 -6.87
N ALA A 251 -12.56 13.39 -7.96
CA ALA A 251 -13.48 12.41 -8.54
C ALA A 251 -13.74 11.26 -7.57
N LEU A 252 -12.67 10.72 -6.93
CA LEU A 252 -12.81 9.68 -5.91
C LEU A 252 -13.64 10.12 -4.71
N ALA A 253 -13.39 11.31 -4.17
CA ALA A 253 -14.16 11.86 -3.06
C ALA A 253 -15.64 12.02 -3.42
N SER A 254 -15.93 12.52 -4.64
CA SER A 254 -17.29 12.66 -5.15
C SER A 254 -17.99 11.30 -5.33
N CYS A 255 -17.28 10.31 -5.85
CA CYS A 255 -17.78 8.94 -6.00
C CYS A 255 -18.07 8.27 -4.65
N ARG A 256 -17.21 8.48 -3.64
CA ARG A 256 -17.40 7.96 -2.27
C ARG A 256 -18.58 8.62 -1.56
N ALA A 257 -18.74 9.93 -1.72
CA ALA A 257 -19.90 10.66 -1.19
C ALA A 257 -21.22 10.19 -1.84
N GLY A 258 -21.15 9.59 -3.03
CA GLY A 258 -22.30 9.08 -3.77
C GLY A 258 -22.81 10.12 -4.76
N LEU A 259 -22.40 9.97 -6.02
CA LEU A 259 -22.69 10.91 -7.12
C LEU A 259 -24.19 11.21 -7.28
N PHE A 260 -25.04 10.22 -7.00
CA PHE A 260 -26.48 10.30 -7.21
C PHE A 260 -27.28 10.59 -5.94
N GLN A 261 -26.66 10.72 -4.77
CA GLN A 261 -27.41 10.99 -3.53
C GLN A 261 -28.22 12.28 -3.63
N ASN A 262 -27.65 13.34 -4.22
CA ASN A 262 -28.34 14.61 -4.38
C ASN A 262 -29.56 14.52 -5.34
N MET A 263 -29.57 13.58 -6.30
CA MET A 263 -30.73 13.35 -7.17
C MET A 263 -31.83 12.55 -6.46
N LEU A 264 -31.45 11.66 -5.54
CA LEU A 264 -32.41 10.81 -4.83
C LEU A 264 -33.24 11.60 -3.79
N PHE A 265 -32.75 12.74 -3.32
CA PHE A 265 -33.41 13.57 -2.29
C PHE A 265 -33.87 14.95 -2.77
N GLY A 266 -33.41 15.41 -3.95
CA GLY A 266 -33.76 16.71 -4.50
C GLY A 266 -35.12 16.70 -5.21
N GLY A 267 -36.20 16.99 -4.50
CA GLY A 267 -37.54 17.16 -5.09
C GLY A 267 -37.58 18.32 -6.09
N ALA A 268 -38.14 18.05 -7.28
CA ALA A 268 -38.59 19.03 -8.29
C ALA A 268 -37.53 19.90 -9.01
N ILE A 269 -36.29 19.44 -9.14
CA ILE A 269 -35.35 20.09 -10.07
C ILE A 269 -35.78 19.77 -11.51
N SER A 270 -35.84 20.79 -12.37
CA SER A 270 -36.16 20.69 -13.81
C SER A 270 -35.44 19.52 -14.50
N ASP A 271 -36.17 18.70 -15.26
CA ASP A 271 -35.68 17.49 -15.97
C ASP A 271 -34.41 17.76 -16.78
N VAL A 272 -34.29 18.96 -17.36
CA VAL A 272 -33.11 19.37 -18.15
C VAL A 272 -31.85 19.44 -17.28
N MET A 273 -31.96 19.94 -16.04
CA MET A 273 -30.83 20.00 -15.12
C MET A 273 -30.44 18.61 -14.61
N GLN A 274 -31.42 17.73 -14.37
CA GLN A 274 -31.15 16.35 -13.96
C GLN A 274 -30.35 15.62 -15.06
N MET A 275 -30.79 15.73 -16.32
CA MET A 275 -30.06 15.14 -17.45
C MET A 275 -28.62 15.67 -17.57
N ALA A 276 -28.43 16.99 -17.43
CA ALA A 276 -27.10 17.59 -17.48
C ALA A 276 -26.18 17.07 -16.35
N GLN A 277 -26.71 16.90 -15.15
CA GLN A 277 -25.97 16.37 -14.02
C GLN A 277 -25.66 14.87 -14.17
N VAL A 278 -26.58 14.07 -14.70
CA VAL A 278 -26.32 12.65 -15.03
C VAL A 278 -25.21 12.55 -16.06
N LYS A 279 -25.27 13.34 -17.14
CA LYS A 279 -24.23 13.34 -18.19
C LYS A 279 -22.84 13.67 -17.62
N ARG A 280 -22.74 14.73 -16.80
CA ARG A 280 -21.50 15.11 -16.13
C ARG A 280 -20.99 13.99 -15.20
N SER A 281 -21.90 13.33 -14.48
CA SER A 281 -21.54 12.22 -13.59
C SER A 281 -21.01 11.02 -14.39
N MET A 282 -21.58 10.72 -15.55
CA MET A 282 -21.06 9.67 -16.44
C MET A 282 -19.69 10.02 -17.02
N GLU A 283 -19.48 11.25 -17.46
CA GLU A 283 -18.17 11.72 -17.95
C GLU A 283 -17.10 11.59 -16.85
N MET A 284 -17.44 11.93 -15.59
CA MET A 284 -16.56 11.75 -14.44
C MET A 284 -16.25 10.28 -14.17
N VAL A 285 -17.26 9.40 -14.16
CA VAL A 285 -17.06 7.95 -13.95
C VAL A 285 -16.24 7.34 -15.08
N GLN A 286 -16.44 7.79 -16.32
CA GLN A 286 -15.68 7.35 -17.48
C GLN A 286 -14.20 7.76 -17.37
N GLY A 287 -13.92 9.02 -17.01
CA GLY A 287 -12.56 9.50 -16.76
C GLY A 287 -11.87 8.71 -15.65
N MET A 288 -12.55 8.54 -14.51
CA MET A 288 -12.04 7.73 -13.39
C MET A 288 -11.79 6.28 -13.81
N THR A 289 -12.64 5.69 -14.65
CA THR A 289 -12.44 4.30 -15.12
C THR A 289 -11.15 4.18 -15.93
N ALA A 290 -10.86 5.13 -16.82
CA ALA A 290 -9.62 5.12 -17.61
C ALA A 290 -8.38 5.26 -16.71
N GLU A 291 -8.43 6.15 -15.71
CA GLU A 291 -7.34 6.34 -14.74
C GLU A 291 -7.11 5.08 -13.89
N VAL A 292 -8.18 4.48 -13.37
CA VAL A 292 -8.11 3.25 -12.57
C VAL A 292 -7.60 2.07 -13.42
N GLN A 293 -7.97 1.99 -14.70
CA GLN A 293 -7.43 1.01 -15.63
C GLN A 293 -5.92 1.18 -15.83
N ALA A 294 -5.45 2.40 -16.04
CA ALA A 294 -4.01 2.68 -16.17
C ALA A 294 -3.26 2.29 -14.89
N ALA A 295 -3.82 2.61 -13.71
CA ALA A 295 -3.27 2.20 -12.42
C ALA A 295 -3.23 0.67 -12.25
N ALA A 296 -4.30 -0.04 -12.66
CA ALA A 296 -4.37 -1.50 -12.61
C ALA A 296 -3.32 -2.16 -13.52
N GLN A 297 -3.14 -1.64 -14.73
CA GLN A 297 -2.11 -2.10 -15.67
C GLN A 297 -0.71 -1.89 -15.11
N TRP A 298 -0.44 -0.71 -14.56
CA TRP A 298 0.84 -0.43 -13.90
C TRP A 298 1.08 -1.37 -12.71
N ALA A 299 0.08 -1.57 -11.84
CA ALA A 299 0.21 -2.44 -10.68
C ALA A 299 0.48 -3.89 -11.08
N SER A 300 -0.21 -4.40 -12.11
CA SER A 300 0.01 -5.78 -12.60
C SER A 300 1.39 -5.97 -13.23
N GLN A 301 1.91 -4.98 -13.96
CA GLN A 301 3.27 -5.01 -14.50
C GLN A 301 4.34 -5.02 -13.38
N ASN A 302 4.16 -4.20 -12.34
CA ASN A 302 5.08 -4.18 -11.20
C ASN A 302 5.02 -5.48 -10.39
N ALA A 303 3.83 -6.05 -10.20
CA ALA A 303 3.67 -7.35 -9.56
C ALA A 303 4.45 -8.43 -10.32
N ALA A 304 4.31 -8.48 -11.65
CA ALA A 304 5.05 -9.42 -12.49
C ALA A 304 6.57 -9.21 -12.41
N ALA A 305 7.05 -7.96 -12.40
CA ALA A 305 8.47 -7.65 -12.26
C ALA A 305 9.05 -8.07 -10.90
N HIS A 306 8.27 -7.95 -9.82
CA HIS A 306 8.67 -8.44 -8.49
C HIS A 306 8.67 -9.97 -8.42
N GLN A 307 7.68 -10.63 -9.01
CA GLN A 307 7.62 -12.10 -9.09
C GLN A 307 8.81 -12.67 -9.89
N GLN A 308 9.18 -12.03 -11.00
CA GLN A 308 10.36 -12.44 -11.79
C GLN A 308 11.66 -12.27 -11.00
N ARG A 309 11.82 -11.15 -10.28
CA ARG A 309 12.98 -10.94 -9.39
C ARG A 309 13.05 -11.97 -8.28
N GLU A 310 11.92 -12.27 -7.63
CA GLU A 310 11.84 -13.31 -6.59
C GLU A 310 12.21 -14.69 -7.15
N ALA A 311 11.69 -15.06 -8.32
CA ALA A 311 12.03 -16.31 -8.98
C ALA A 311 13.53 -16.40 -9.33
N GLY A 312 14.11 -15.32 -9.83
CA GLY A 312 15.56 -15.23 -10.11
C GLY A 312 16.42 -15.40 -8.85
N MET A 313 16.07 -14.72 -7.76
CA MET A 313 16.78 -14.86 -6.49
C MET A 313 16.66 -16.27 -5.91
N ARG A 314 15.48 -16.90 -6.01
CA ARG A 314 15.29 -18.29 -5.58
C ARG A 314 16.12 -19.28 -6.39
N GLN A 315 16.25 -19.08 -7.70
CA GLN A 315 17.12 -19.91 -8.54
C GLN A 315 18.59 -19.75 -8.14
N GLN A 316 19.04 -18.52 -7.87
CA GLN A 316 20.40 -18.28 -7.38
C GLN A 316 20.65 -18.96 -6.02
N LEU A 317 19.71 -18.86 -5.08
CA LEU A 317 19.78 -19.55 -3.80
C LEU A 317 19.90 -21.07 -3.96
N ALA A 318 19.12 -21.67 -4.85
CA ALA A 318 19.19 -23.11 -5.12
C ALA A 318 20.58 -23.52 -5.65
N THR A 319 21.15 -22.74 -6.57
CA THR A 319 22.51 -22.97 -7.08
C THR A 319 23.56 -22.85 -5.97
N MET A 320 23.50 -21.78 -5.16
CA MET A 320 24.42 -21.55 -4.05
C MET A 320 24.34 -22.66 -2.99
N HIS A 321 23.14 -23.15 -2.70
CA HIS A 321 22.93 -24.28 -1.79
C HIS A 321 23.59 -25.56 -2.34
N GLY A 322 23.49 -25.80 -3.65
CA GLY A 322 24.16 -26.92 -4.31
C GLY A 322 25.70 -26.84 -4.21
N GLU A 323 26.27 -25.65 -4.42
CA GLU A 323 27.72 -25.41 -4.26
C GLU A 323 28.18 -25.59 -2.82
N TYR A 324 27.42 -25.06 -1.86
CA TYR A 324 27.67 -25.19 -0.44
C TYR A 324 27.68 -26.66 0.00
N GLU A 325 26.68 -27.44 -0.41
CA GLU A 325 26.64 -28.86 -0.10
C GLU A 325 27.79 -29.64 -0.74
N ALA A 326 28.18 -29.30 -1.97
CA ALA A 326 29.31 -29.95 -2.65
C ALA A 326 30.63 -29.71 -1.90
N LEU A 327 30.89 -28.47 -1.49
CA LEU A 327 32.06 -28.11 -0.68
C LEU A 327 32.03 -28.78 0.70
N ARG A 328 30.85 -28.81 1.34
CA ARG A 328 30.67 -29.50 2.63
C ARG A 328 30.97 -30.99 2.52
N ARG A 329 30.55 -31.65 1.44
CA ARG A 329 30.85 -33.06 1.17
C ARG A 329 32.35 -33.29 0.92
N GLN A 330 33.03 -32.37 0.24
CA GLN A 330 34.48 -32.44 0.01
C GLN A 330 35.30 -32.30 1.30
N LEU A 331 34.80 -31.58 2.31
CA LEU A 331 35.49 -31.41 3.61
C LEU A 331 35.21 -32.55 4.61
N GLY A 332 34.14 -33.32 4.41
CA GLY A 332 33.77 -34.45 5.26
C GLY A 332 34.26 -35.81 4.77
N ALA A 333 34.84 -35.87 3.57
CA ALA A 333 35.45 -37.06 2.96
C ALA A 333 36.97 -37.00 3.07
#